data_AF-A0A8C5RRZ9-F1
#
_entry.id   AF-A0A8C5RRZ9-F1
#
_cell.length_a   1.000
_cell.length_b   1.000
_cell.length_c   1.000
_cell.angle_alpha   90.00
_cell.angle_beta   90.00
_cell.angle_gamma   90.00
#
_symmetry.space_group_name_H-M   'P 1'
#
loop_
_entity.id
_entity.type
_entity.pdbx_description
1 polymer ?
#
loop_
_entity_poly.entity_id
_entity_poly.type
_entity_poly.pdbx_seq_one_letter_code
_entity_poly.pdbx_strand_id
1 'polypeptide(L)'
;MKQCWSEVPNRRPTFDKIFEQFKTINKGKQTNIMDSMLRMLENYSSNLEELIQERTEELEAEKQKTDRLLSQMLPLPVAETLIRGASVEPEYFDEVTIYFSDIIGFTTMSALCEPIEIVDLLNDLYTLFDSVIGHHDVYKVGPCLALFFQTEGICDCLLWACVFTFSI
;
A
#
# COMPACT_ATOMS: atom_id res chain seq x y z
N MET A 1 -19.03 -47.50 32.86
CA MET A 1 -18.63 -46.18 33.40
C MET A 1 -18.18 -46.22 34.85
N LYS A 2 -18.93 -46.77 35.83
CA LYS A 2 -18.51 -46.78 37.26
C LYS A 2 -17.14 -47.46 37.53
N GLN A 3 -16.75 -48.44 36.71
CA GLN A 3 -15.47 -49.15 36.85
C GLN A 3 -14.24 -48.31 36.46
N CYS A 4 -14.40 -47.26 35.63
CA CYS A 4 -13.31 -46.36 35.26
C CYS A 4 -12.91 -45.43 36.43
N TRP A 5 -13.82 -45.24 37.38
CA TRP A 5 -13.66 -44.40 38.57
C TRP A 5 -13.24 -45.19 39.81
N SER A 6 -12.70 -46.41 39.64
CA SER A 6 -12.25 -47.21 40.78
C SER A 6 -11.07 -46.54 41.49
N GLU A 7 -11.13 -46.45 42.83
CA GLU A 7 -10.04 -45.95 43.67
C GLU A 7 -8.80 -46.84 43.62
N VAL A 8 -8.98 -48.12 43.27
CA VAL A 8 -7.88 -49.09 43.11
C VAL A 8 -7.36 -49.05 41.65
N PRO A 9 -6.10 -48.64 41.39
CA PRO A 9 -5.59 -48.44 40.03
C PRO A 9 -5.68 -49.68 39.14
N ASN A 10 -5.40 -50.87 39.70
CA ASN A 10 -5.38 -52.14 38.97
C ASN A 10 -6.78 -52.67 38.61
N ARG A 11 -7.86 -52.07 39.15
CA ARG A 11 -9.24 -52.43 38.82
C ARG A 11 -9.83 -51.55 37.73
N ARG A 12 -9.12 -50.49 37.31
CA ARG A 12 -9.54 -49.68 36.18
C ARG A 12 -9.31 -50.46 34.89
N PRO A 13 -10.30 -50.53 33.99
CA PRO A 13 -10.10 -51.17 32.70
C PRO A 13 -9.08 -50.38 31.87
N THR A 14 -8.22 -51.10 31.15
CA THR A 14 -7.27 -50.52 30.19
C THR A 14 -8.01 -49.86 29.03
N PHE A 15 -7.40 -48.86 28.40
CA PHE A 15 -7.97 -48.13 27.28
C PHE A 15 -8.50 -49.05 26.17
N ASP A 16 -7.76 -50.12 25.83
CA ASP A 16 -8.18 -51.11 24.83
C ASP A 16 -9.47 -51.85 25.21
N LYS A 17 -9.65 -52.17 26.50
CA LYS A 17 -10.87 -52.83 27.00
C LYS A 17 -12.06 -51.89 26.98
N ILE A 18 -11.85 -50.61 27.27
CA ILE A 18 -12.88 -49.57 27.16
C ILE A 18 -13.27 -49.39 25.70
N PHE A 19 -12.29 -49.37 24.80
CA PHE A 19 -12.49 -49.21 23.36
C PHE A 19 -13.28 -50.39 22.76
N GLU A 20 -12.95 -51.63 23.13
CA GLU A 20 -13.70 -52.82 22.71
C GLU A 20 -15.13 -52.87 23.29
N GLN A 21 -15.32 -52.41 24.53
CA GLN A 21 -16.67 -52.24 25.10
C GLN A 21 -17.48 -51.19 24.34
N PHE A 22 -16.88 -50.05 23.99
CA PHE A 22 -17.54 -48.97 23.25
C PHE A 22 -17.85 -49.37 21.80
N LYS A 23 -16.94 -50.10 21.17
CA LYS A 23 -17.10 -50.69 19.83
C LYS A 23 -18.24 -51.70 19.77
N THR A 24 -18.43 -52.48 20.84
CA THR A 24 -19.53 -53.44 20.96
C THR A 24 -20.88 -52.73 21.18
N ILE A 25 -20.89 -51.66 21.99
CA ILE A 25 -22.09 -50.85 22.25
C ILE A 25 -22.53 -50.07 20.99
N ASN A 26 -21.59 -49.68 20.13
CA ASN A 26 -21.89 -48.94 18.90
C ASN A 26 -21.95 -49.83 17.64
N LYS A 27 -22.08 -51.16 17.75
CA LYS A 27 -22.32 -52.05 16.59
C LYS A 27 -23.64 -51.67 15.90
N GLY A 28 -23.55 -50.75 14.92
CA GLY A 28 -24.66 -50.22 14.14
C GLY A 28 -24.81 -48.69 14.10
N LYS A 29 -24.01 -47.91 14.86
CA LYS A 29 -24.14 -46.44 14.92
C LYS A 29 -22.82 -45.64 14.83
N GLN A 30 -21.71 -46.25 14.39
CA GLN A 30 -20.36 -45.64 14.49
C GLN A 30 -19.98 -44.57 13.44
N THR A 31 -20.83 -44.10 12.54
CA THR A 31 -20.39 -43.20 11.45
C THR A 31 -21.10 -41.84 11.37
N ASN A 32 -21.84 -41.41 12.39
CA ASN A 32 -22.56 -40.13 12.27
C ASN A 32 -21.94 -38.98 13.10
N ILE A 33 -21.45 -39.22 14.32
CA ILE A 33 -21.00 -38.13 15.19
C ILE A 33 -19.57 -37.71 14.85
N MET A 34 -18.66 -38.67 14.67
CA MET A 34 -17.26 -38.38 14.33
C MET A 34 -17.17 -37.76 12.93
N ASP A 35 -17.87 -38.34 11.95
CA ASP A 35 -17.94 -37.80 10.59
C ASP A 35 -18.61 -36.42 10.55
N SER A 36 -19.63 -36.17 11.38
CA SER A 36 -20.21 -34.83 11.50
C SER A 36 -19.25 -33.81 12.10
N MET A 37 -18.41 -34.18 13.08
CA MET A 37 -17.38 -33.29 13.62
C MET A 37 -16.26 -33.06 12.61
N LEU A 38 -15.88 -34.09 11.85
CA LEU A 38 -14.84 -34.01 10.82
C LEU A 38 -15.29 -33.10 9.68
N ARG A 39 -16.52 -33.28 9.18
CA ARG A 39 -17.12 -32.42 8.16
C ARG A 39 -17.35 -30.99 8.65
N MET A 40 -17.64 -30.82 9.93
CA MET A 40 -17.75 -29.49 10.55
C MET A 40 -16.38 -28.79 10.59
N LEU A 41 -15.31 -29.50 10.98
CA LEU A 41 -13.95 -28.96 10.97
C LEU A 41 -13.44 -28.65 9.55
N GLU A 42 -13.72 -29.52 8.57
CA GLU A 42 -13.40 -29.28 7.17
C GLU A 42 -14.11 -28.04 6.63
N ASN A 43 -15.42 -27.91 6.92
CA ASN A 43 -16.17 -26.72 6.55
C ASN A 43 -15.61 -25.45 7.20
N TYR A 44 -15.24 -25.49 8.49
CA TYR A 44 -14.61 -24.33 9.14
C TYR A 44 -13.25 -23.99 8.52
N SER A 45 -12.41 -24.98 8.22
CA SER A 45 -11.12 -24.76 7.55
C SER A 45 -11.30 -24.12 6.18
N SER A 46 -12.22 -24.65 5.36
CA SER A 46 -12.48 -24.13 4.02
C SER A 46 -13.04 -22.71 4.05
N ASN A 47 -13.98 -22.39 4.95
CA ASN A 47 -14.50 -21.03 5.08
C ASN A 47 -13.43 -20.05 5.59
N LEU A 48 -12.54 -20.50 6.48
CA LEU A 48 -11.43 -19.67 6.96
C LEU A 48 -10.42 -19.41 5.85
N GLU A 49 -10.09 -20.41 5.04
CA GLU A 49 -9.20 -20.25 3.88
C GLU A 49 -9.79 -19.26 2.86
N GLU A 50 -11.09 -19.38 2.57
CA GLU A 50 -11.80 -18.45 1.69
C GLU A 50 -11.78 -17.02 2.25
N LEU A 51 -12.06 -16.84 3.55
CA LEU A 51 -12.03 -15.53 4.20
C LEU A 51 -10.61 -14.94 4.23
N ILE A 52 -9.59 -15.76 4.48
CA ILE A 52 -8.20 -15.31 4.46
C ILE A 52 -7.82 -14.87 3.04
N GLN A 53 -8.23 -15.63 2.03
CA GLN A 53 -7.96 -15.30 0.63
C GLN A 53 -8.60 -13.96 0.26
N GLU A 54 -9.89 -13.77 0.55
CA GLU A 54 -10.62 -12.52 0.28
C GLU A 54 -9.94 -11.33 0.97
N ARG A 55 -9.61 -11.46 2.25
CA ARG A 55 -8.94 -10.38 3.01
C ARG A 55 -7.53 -10.09 2.52
N THR A 56 -6.81 -11.11 2.04
CA THR A 56 -5.46 -10.94 1.47
C THR A 56 -5.54 -10.21 0.14
N GLU A 57 -6.52 -10.54 -0.72
CA GLU A 57 -6.75 -9.86 -1.99
C GLU A 57 -7.13 -8.38 -1.79
N GLU A 58 -8.02 -8.09 -0.84
CA GLU A 58 -8.39 -6.72 -0.48
C GLU A 58 -7.19 -5.92 0.05
N LEU A 59 -6.36 -6.54 0.89
CA LEU A 59 -5.15 -5.92 1.42
C LEU A 59 -4.14 -5.63 0.31
N GLU A 60 -3.96 -6.57 -0.62
CA GLU A 60 -3.02 -6.41 -1.74
C GLU A 60 -3.50 -5.32 -2.71
N ALA A 61 -4.79 -5.24 -2.99
CA ALA A 61 -5.37 -4.17 -3.80
C ALA A 61 -5.15 -2.79 -3.17
N GLU A 62 -5.35 -2.67 -1.86
CA GLU A 62 -5.16 -1.39 -1.15
C GLU A 62 -3.68 -1.01 -1.04
N LYS A 63 -2.80 -1.99 -0.83
CA LYS A 63 -1.36 -1.81 -0.88
C LYS A 63 -0.91 -1.27 -2.24
N GLN A 64 -1.38 -1.87 -3.34
CA GLN A 64 -1.03 -1.41 -4.69
C GLN A 64 -1.49 0.03 -4.97
N LYS A 65 -2.66 0.44 -4.47
CA LYS A 65 -3.11 1.85 -4.59
C LYS A 65 -2.17 2.80 -3.83
N THR A 66 -1.78 2.41 -2.62
CA THR A 66 -0.88 3.20 -1.77
C THR A 66 0.50 3.33 -2.42
N ASP A 67 1.05 2.24 -2.94
CA ASP A 67 2.36 2.22 -3.62
C ASP A 67 2.36 3.11 -4.87
N ARG A 68 1.27 3.07 -5.67
CA ARG A 68 1.10 3.95 -6.83
C ARG A 68 1.05 5.42 -6.43
N LEU A 69 0.29 5.76 -5.40
CA LEU A 69 0.21 7.14 -4.92
C LEU A 69 1.57 7.64 -4.43
N LEU A 70 2.32 6.81 -3.71
CA LEU A 70 3.64 7.17 -3.23
C LEU A 70 4.61 7.45 -4.39
N SER A 71 4.57 6.64 -5.45
CA SER A 71 5.38 6.83 -6.66
C SER A 71 5.03 8.09 -7.46
N GLN A 72 3.81 8.64 -7.29
CA GLN A 72 3.39 9.90 -7.91
C GLN A 72 3.83 11.12 -7.10
N MET A 73 4.01 10.98 -5.79
CA MET A 73 4.35 12.09 -4.89
C MET A 73 5.86 12.26 -4.70
N LEU A 74 6.62 11.17 -4.81
CA LEU A 74 8.05 11.14 -4.51
C LEU A 74 8.84 10.59 -5.71
N PRO A 75 10.13 10.94 -5.83
CA PRO A 75 11.00 10.31 -6.83
C PRO A 75 10.99 8.79 -6.65
N LEU A 76 11.00 8.05 -7.75
CA LEU A 76 10.92 6.58 -7.75
C LEU A 76 11.93 5.91 -6.79
N PRO A 77 13.22 6.32 -6.73
CA PRO A 77 14.20 5.72 -5.82
C PRO A 77 13.84 5.90 -4.34
N VAL A 78 13.30 7.07 -3.99
CA VAL A 78 12.87 7.41 -2.63
C VAL A 78 11.60 6.64 -2.27
N ALA A 79 10.63 6.59 -3.19
CA ALA A 79 9.39 5.84 -3.01
C ALA A 79 9.66 4.35 -2.78
N GLU A 80 10.52 3.72 -3.58
CA GLU A 80 10.87 2.30 -3.41
C GLU A 80 11.58 2.00 -2.08
N THR A 81 12.40 2.92 -1.60
CA THR A 81 13.09 2.79 -0.30
C THR A 81 12.07 2.83 0.84
N LEU A 82 11.10 3.73 0.76
CA LEU A 82 10.00 3.85 1.71
C LEU A 82 9.05 2.64 1.65
N ILE A 83 8.73 2.12 0.46
CA ILE A 83 7.91 0.90 0.28
C ILE A 83 8.60 -0.31 0.95
N ARG A 84 9.93 -0.36 0.91
CA ARG A 84 10.73 -1.39 1.59
C ARG A 84 10.82 -1.21 3.11
N GLY A 85 10.26 -0.13 3.66
CA GLY A 85 10.30 0.18 5.09
C GLY A 85 11.68 0.66 5.57
N ALA A 86 12.55 1.05 4.64
CA ALA A 86 13.86 1.60 4.97
C ALA A 86 13.78 3.11 5.21
N SER A 87 14.68 3.63 6.04
CA SER A 87 14.84 5.08 6.21
C SER A 87 15.55 5.66 4.99
N VAL A 88 15.10 6.83 4.54
CA VAL A 88 15.72 7.57 3.45
C VAL A 88 16.77 8.50 4.04
N GLU A 89 18.04 8.27 3.68
CA GLU A 89 19.12 9.17 4.07
C GLU A 89 19.18 10.39 3.14
N PRO A 90 19.60 11.58 3.64
CA PRO A 90 19.79 12.74 2.79
C PRO A 90 20.85 12.47 1.71
N GLU A 91 20.50 12.73 0.46
CA GLU A 91 21.40 12.56 -0.68
C GLU A 91 22.09 13.88 -1.03
N TYR A 92 23.38 13.79 -1.37
CA TYR A 92 24.16 14.93 -1.87
C TYR A 92 24.32 14.79 -3.39
N PHE A 93 24.05 15.88 -4.10
CA PHE A 93 24.19 15.95 -5.55
C PHE A 93 25.30 16.94 -5.91
N ASP A 94 26.27 16.49 -6.71
CA ASP A 94 27.41 17.32 -7.15
C ASP A 94 26.98 18.46 -8.09
N GLU A 95 26.00 18.20 -8.96
CA GLU A 95 25.45 19.16 -9.92
C GLU A 95 23.92 19.09 -9.95
N VAL A 96 23.27 20.23 -9.73
CA VAL A 96 21.82 20.37 -9.75
C VAL A 96 21.41 21.66 -10.44
N THR A 97 20.32 21.61 -11.20
CA THR A 97 19.68 22.82 -11.73
C THR A 97 18.31 22.98 -11.09
N ILE A 98 18.06 24.15 -10.50
CA ILE A 98 16.79 24.48 -9.86
C ILE A 98 16.12 25.58 -10.70
N TYR A 99 14.88 25.35 -11.08
CA TYR A 99 14.06 26.32 -11.79
C TYR A 99 13.02 26.94 -10.84
N PHE A 100 13.07 28.27 -10.72
CA PHE A 100 12.09 29.06 -10.00
C PHE A 100 11.34 29.95 -10.99
N SER A 101 10.02 29.86 -11.01
CA SER A 101 9.16 30.79 -11.75
C SER A 101 8.06 31.34 -10.87
N ASP A 102 7.75 32.62 -11.05
CA ASP A 102 6.63 33.29 -10.41
C ASP A 102 5.74 33.96 -11.46
N ILE A 103 4.47 34.16 -11.14
CA ILE A 103 3.48 34.77 -12.03
C ILE A 103 3.54 36.29 -11.83
N ILE A 104 3.99 37.00 -12.87
CA ILE A 104 4.05 38.46 -12.86
C ILE A 104 2.65 39.04 -12.60
N GLY A 105 2.53 39.88 -11.58
CA GLY A 105 1.28 40.59 -11.31
C GLY A 105 0.18 39.72 -10.68
N PHE A 106 0.51 38.54 -10.16
CA PHE A 106 -0.45 37.66 -9.48
C PHE A 106 -1.21 38.39 -8.36
N THR A 107 -0.53 39.20 -7.56
CA THR A 107 -1.15 40.01 -6.49
C THR A 107 -2.24 40.92 -7.04
N THR A 108 -1.99 41.61 -8.16
CA THR A 108 -2.95 42.52 -8.78
C THR A 108 -4.12 41.75 -9.39
N MET A 109 -3.86 40.63 -10.07
CA MET A 109 -4.91 39.76 -10.62
C MET A 109 -5.80 39.19 -9.51
N SER A 110 -5.20 38.76 -8.40
CA SER A 110 -5.92 38.21 -7.25
C SER A 110 -6.80 39.22 -6.53
N ALA A 111 -6.50 40.51 -6.66
CA ALA A 111 -7.28 41.60 -6.08
C ALA A 111 -8.45 42.05 -6.99
N LEU A 112 -8.42 41.71 -8.28
CA LEU A 112 -9.39 42.19 -9.28
C LEU A 112 -10.35 41.10 -9.77
N CYS A 113 -9.91 39.84 -9.79
CA CYS A 113 -10.69 38.70 -10.30
C CYS A 113 -11.44 37.97 -9.19
N GLU A 114 -12.48 37.22 -9.56
CA GLU A 114 -13.13 36.34 -8.60
C GLU A 114 -12.22 35.16 -8.24
N PRO A 115 -12.24 34.67 -6.98
CA PRO A 115 -11.40 33.55 -6.55
C PRO A 115 -11.53 32.30 -7.44
N ILE A 116 -12.73 32.04 -7.98
CA ILE A 116 -12.96 30.88 -8.84
C ILE A 116 -12.21 30.98 -10.17
N GLU A 117 -12.19 32.15 -10.79
CA GLU A 117 -11.51 32.39 -12.07
C GLU A 117 -9.99 32.23 -11.95
N ILE A 118 -9.44 32.64 -10.80
CA ILE A 118 -8.01 32.49 -10.51
C ILE A 118 -7.65 31.02 -10.30
N VAL A 119 -8.51 30.25 -9.61
CA VAL A 119 -8.29 28.82 -9.41
C VAL A 119 -8.33 28.07 -10.73
N ASP A 120 -9.28 28.39 -11.61
CA ASP A 120 -9.38 27.77 -12.94
C ASP A 120 -8.14 28.09 -13.78
N LEU A 121 -7.70 29.35 -13.81
CA LEU A 121 -6.47 29.76 -14.50
C LEU A 121 -5.24 29.00 -13.98
N LEU A 122 -5.09 28.89 -12.65
CA LEU A 122 -3.97 28.17 -12.05
C LEU A 122 -4.04 26.69 -12.37
N ASN A 123 -5.23 26.09 -12.32
CA ASN A 123 -5.42 24.68 -12.64
C ASN A 123 -5.02 24.39 -14.10
N ASP A 124 -5.40 25.24 -15.05
CA ASP A 124 -5.00 25.11 -16.45
C ASP A 124 -3.48 25.24 -16.63
N LEU A 125 -2.87 26.25 -15.98
CA LEU A 125 -1.42 26.47 -16.02
C LEU A 125 -0.65 25.27 -15.45
N TYR A 126 -1.06 24.76 -14.27
CA TYR A 126 -0.40 23.62 -13.64
C TYR A 126 -0.61 22.33 -14.42
N THR A 127 -1.78 22.14 -15.04
CA THR A 127 -2.03 20.98 -15.92
C THR A 127 -1.13 21.01 -17.15
N LEU A 128 -0.90 22.20 -17.73
CA LEU A 128 0.03 22.37 -18.83
C LEU A 128 1.48 22.08 -18.40
N PHE A 129 1.91 22.60 -17.24
CA PHE A 129 3.24 22.30 -16.72
C PHE A 129 3.42 20.81 -16.44
N ASP A 130 2.47 20.17 -15.76
CA ASP A 130 2.53 18.74 -15.44
C ASP A 130 2.56 17.90 -16.74
N SER A 131 1.87 18.33 -17.80
CA SER A 131 1.94 17.67 -19.12
C SER A 131 3.30 17.81 -19.78
N VAL A 132 3.95 18.97 -19.69
CA VAL A 132 5.29 19.19 -20.26
C VAL A 132 6.34 18.43 -19.45
N ILE A 133 6.26 18.51 -18.11
CA ILE A 133 7.12 17.78 -17.16
C ILE A 133 7.02 16.28 -17.40
N GLY A 134 5.84 15.72 -17.67
CA GLY A 134 5.67 14.29 -17.93
C GLY A 134 6.47 13.75 -19.13
N HIS A 135 6.97 14.62 -20.02
CA HIS A 135 7.83 14.26 -21.14
C HIS A 135 9.33 14.42 -20.86
N HIS A 136 9.70 14.99 -19.72
CA HIS A 136 11.08 15.26 -19.32
C HIS A 136 11.41 14.56 -17.99
N ASP A 137 12.67 14.21 -17.77
CA ASP A 137 13.11 13.58 -16.52
C ASP A 137 13.36 14.65 -15.44
N VAL A 138 12.28 15.24 -14.93
CA VAL A 138 12.32 16.41 -14.03
C VAL A 138 11.38 16.20 -12.85
N TYR A 139 11.82 16.59 -11.65
CA TYR A 139 11.08 16.37 -10.42
C TYR A 139 10.46 17.66 -9.88
N LYS A 140 9.16 17.62 -9.54
CA LYS A 140 8.44 18.76 -8.95
C LYS A 140 8.56 18.74 -7.44
N VAL A 141 9.08 19.82 -6.84
CA VAL A 141 9.34 19.91 -5.40
C VAL A 141 8.26 20.75 -4.70
N GLY A 142 7.30 20.07 -4.06
CA GLY A 142 6.36 20.69 -3.12
C GLY A 142 5.34 21.67 -3.73
N PRO A 143 4.62 22.46 -2.89
CA PRO A 143 3.56 23.37 -3.33
C PRO A 143 4.07 24.67 -3.96
N CYS A 144 5.38 24.91 -3.95
CA CYS A 144 5.99 26.04 -4.64
C CYS A 144 6.33 25.62 -6.08
N LEU A 145 6.36 26.58 -7.01
CA LEU A 145 6.81 26.40 -8.41
C LEU A 145 8.33 26.15 -8.50
N ALA A 146 8.84 25.21 -7.71
CA ALA A 146 10.22 24.77 -7.72
C ALA A 146 10.30 23.42 -8.45
N LEU A 147 11.03 23.41 -9.56
CA LEU A 147 11.37 22.18 -10.28
C LEU A 147 12.84 21.86 -10.09
N PHE A 148 13.13 20.59 -9.86
CA PHE A 148 14.46 20.03 -9.68
C PHE A 148 14.83 19.19 -10.91
N PHE A 149 16.02 19.45 -11.45
CA PHE A 149 16.58 18.72 -12.58
C PHE A 149 17.89 18.06 -12.13
N GLN A 150 17.97 16.75 -12.27
CA GLN A 150 19.21 15.99 -12.10
C GLN A 150 19.83 15.80 -13.49
N THR A 151 20.89 16.53 -13.79
CA THR A 151 21.54 16.45 -15.11
C THR A 151 22.48 15.26 -15.16
N GLU A 152 22.00 14.09 -15.61
CA GLU A 152 22.88 13.06 -16.15
C GLU A 152 23.28 13.44 -17.59
N GLY A 153 24.23 14.37 -17.72
CA GLY A 153 25.18 14.40 -18.84
C GLY A 153 24.76 14.94 -20.21
N ILE A 154 23.61 15.60 -20.42
CA ILE A 154 23.31 16.28 -21.70
C ILE A 154 22.66 17.64 -21.46
N CYS A 155 23.49 18.68 -21.30
CA CYS A 155 23.08 20.07 -21.48
C CYS A 155 23.04 20.40 -22.98
N ASP A 156 22.01 19.93 -23.69
CA ASP A 156 21.70 20.42 -25.04
C ASP A 156 20.20 20.28 -25.30
N CYS A 157 19.41 21.01 -24.51
CA CYS A 157 18.05 21.39 -24.88
C CYS A 157 17.78 22.79 -24.34
N LEU A 158 18.11 23.78 -25.16
CA LEU A 158 17.34 25.00 -25.34
C LEU A 158 15.85 24.76 -25.11
N LEU A 159 15.33 25.03 -23.91
CA LEU A 159 13.92 25.31 -23.74
C LEU A 159 13.75 26.31 -22.58
N TRP A 160 13.84 27.59 -22.94
CA TRP A 160 13.34 28.74 -22.18
C TRP A 160 14.03 28.97 -20.82
N ALA A 161 15.24 29.55 -20.75
CA ALA A 161 15.48 30.96 -21.04
C ALA A 161 14.24 31.88 -21.01
N CYS A 162 13.28 31.67 -20.09
CA CYS A 162 12.36 32.72 -19.70
C CYS A 162 13.11 33.65 -18.75
N VAL A 163 13.87 34.55 -19.38
CA VAL A 163 14.43 35.80 -18.90
C VAL A 163 13.72 36.31 -17.64
N PHE A 164 14.31 36.06 -16.48
CA PHE A 164 14.15 36.92 -15.32
C PHE A 164 15.53 37.33 -14.83
N THR A 165 16.11 38.29 -15.54
CA THR A 165 16.83 39.38 -14.89
C THR A 165 15.91 40.01 -13.86
N PHE A 166 15.97 39.54 -12.61
CA PHE A 166 15.52 40.30 -11.46
C PHE A 166 16.51 41.45 -11.25
N SER A 167 16.13 42.64 -11.73
CA SER A 167 16.47 43.85 -10.99
C SER A 167 15.75 43.80 -9.65
N ILE A 168 16.50 44.22 -8.63
CA ILE A 168 16.06 44.73 -7.32
C ILE A 168 14.68 45.39 -7.37
#